data_AF-A0A0A8TJK8-F1
#
_entry.id   AF-A0A0A8TJK8-F1
#
_cell.length_a   1.000
_cell.length_b   1.000
_cell.length_c   1.000
_cell.angle_alpha   90.00
_cell.angle_beta   90.00
_cell.angle_gamma   90.00
#
_symmetry.space_group_name_H-M   'P 1'
#
loop_
_entity.id
_entity.type
_entity.pdbx_description
1 polymer ?
#
loop_
_entity_poly.entity_id
_entity_poly.type
_entity_poly.pdbx_seq_one_letter_code
_entity_poly.pdbx_strand_id
1 'polypeptide(L)'
;MLDQLSGIWTSFLDLLDSIPEDNIAISVYILGTLLILWCWYSISKRLPSPLGGITWIIVFAVLATPTISEGPNSAIAPAIFGLLFGILTKDSALIWSNIALIAFVMGLGLIIGFFWSKYKTNKNTQANAVAKNISPL
;
A
#
# COMPACT_ATOMS: atom_id res chain seq x y z
N MET A 1 -0.04 16.33 -37.60
CA MET A 1 -0.57 15.41 -36.55
C MET A 1 0.57 14.82 -35.72
N LEU A 2 1.61 14.24 -36.33
CA LEU A 2 2.84 13.86 -35.60
C LEU A 2 3.54 15.05 -34.92
N ASP A 3 3.66 16.20 -35.59
CA ASP A 3 4.33 17.39 -35.01
C ASP A 3 3.58 18.01 -33.82
N GLN A 4 2.26 17.78 -33.77
CA GLN A 4 1.42 18.23 -32.67
C GLN A 4 1.53 17.27 -31.48
N LEU A 5 1.64 15.97 -31.75
CA LEU A 5 1.88 14.95 -30.71
C LEU A 5 3.29 15.10 -30.11
N SER A 6 4.30 15.41 -30.93
CA SER A 6 5.66 15.66 -30.47
C SER A 6 5.74 16.92 -29.61
N GLY A 7 5.06 18.01 -30.00
CA GLY A 7 5.00 19.24 -29.20
C GLY A 7 4.32 19.05 -27.82
N ILE A 8 3.31 18.18 -27.74
CA ILE A 8 2.67 17.81 -26.47
C ILE A 8 3.64 16.99 -25.60
N TRP A 9 4.37 16.04 -26.21
CA TRP A 9 5.34 15.21 -25.50
C TRP A 9 6.53 16.01 -24.97
N THR A 10 7.07 16.95 -25.75
CA THR A 10 8.16 17.84 -25.30
C THR A 10 7.70 18.74 -24.15
N SER A 11 6.50 19.32 -24.26
CA SER A 11 5.95 20.16 -23.18
C SER A 11 5.71 19.37 -21.88
N PHE A 12 5.36 18.08 -22.00
CA PHE A 12 5.19 17.20 -20.85
C PHE A 12 6.53 16.82 -20.21
N LEU A 13 7.56 16.53 -21.02
CA LEU A 13 8.91 16.27 -20.51
C LEU A 13 9.53 17.50 -19.86
N ASP A 14 9.38 18.69 -20.44
CA ASP A 14 9.86 19.95 -19.87
C ASP A 14 9.22 20.24 -18.50
N LEU A 15 7.95 19.86 -18.33
CA LEU A 15 7.26 19.94 -17.04
C LEU A 15 7.85 18.96 -16.01
N LEU A 16 8.22 17.74 -16.41
CA LEU A 16 8.87 16.78 -15.52
C LEU A 16 10.27 17.24 -15.12
N ASP A 17 11.06 17.75 -16.07
CA ASP A 17 12.40 18.29 -15.82
C ASP A 17 12.39 19.50 -14.86
N SER A 18 11.26 20.21 -14.76
CA SER A 18 11.11 21.33 -13.83
C SER A 18 10.87 20.92 -12.36
N ILE A 19 10.57 19.63 -12.10
CA ILE A 19 10.27 19.11 -10.78
C ILE A 19 11.52 18.39 -10.22
N PRO A 20 11.94 18.65 -8.97
CA PRO A 20 13.03 17.91 -8.35
C PRO A 20 12.81 16.39 -8.39
N GLU A 21 13.82 15.62 -8.76
CA GLU A 21 13.73 14.16 -8.93
C GLU A 21 13.19 13.45 -7.68
N ASP A 22 13.60 13.89 -6.49
CA ASP A 22 13.11 13.35 -5.21
C ASP A 22 11.59 13.50 -5.05
N ASN A 23 11.04 14.64 -5.50
CA ASN A 23 9.60 14.90 -5.42
C ASN A 23 8.82 14.02 -6.40
N ILE A 24 9.41 13.71 -7.57
CA ILE A 24 8.82 12.78 -8.54
C ILE A 24 8.77 11.38 -7.91
N ALA A 25 9.87 10.90 -7.33
CA ALA A 25 9.92 9.58 -6.70
C ALA A 25 8.88 9.43 -5.57
N ILE A 26 8.79 10.43 -4.68
CA ILE A 26 7.82 10.43 -3.58
C ILE A 26 6.38 10.46 -4.09
N SER A 27 6.08 11.36 -5.05
CA SER A 27 4.72 11.52 -5.56
C SER A 27 4.23 10.27 -6.30
N VAL A 28 5.07 9.68 -7.16
CA VAL A 28 4.76 8.42 -7.86
C VAL A 28 4.60 7.29 -6.87
N TYR A 29 5.44 7.21 -5.83
CA TYR A 29 5.31 6.19 -4.80
C TYR A 29 3.96 6.27 -4.07
N ILE A 30 3.61 7.45 -3.52
CA ILE A 30 2.37 7.63 -2.76
C ILE A 30 1.15 7.43 -3.68
N LEU A 31 1.13 8.10 -4.82
CA LEU A 31 0.00 8.06 -5.75
C LEU A 31 -0.20 6.65 -6.32
N GLY A 32 0.87 5.98 -6.73
CA GLY A 32 0.83 4.60 -7.21
C GLY A 32 0.30 3.64 -6.13
N THR A 33 0.79 3.78 -4.90
CA THR A 33 0.34 2.96 -3.76
C THR A 33 -1.14 3.14 -3.48
N LEU A 34 -1.62 4.39 -3.44
CA LEU A 34 -3.03 4.69 -3.23
C LEU A 34 -3.92 4.13 -4.35
N LEU A 35 -3.52 4.27 -5.61
CA LEU A 35 -4.26 3.74 -6.75
C LEU A 35 -4.37 2.20 -6.70
N ILE A 36 -3.26 1.51 -6.43
CA ILE A 36 -3.26 0.04 -6.34
C ILE A 36 -4.13 -0.42 -5.16
N LEU A 37 -4.02 0.23 -4.00
CA LEU A 37 -4.83 -0.11 -2.83
C LEU A 37 -6.32 0.17 -3.05
N TRP A 38 -6.65 1.22 -3.78
CA TRP A 38 -8.02 1.54 -4.16
C TRP A 38 -8.62 0.48 -5.09
N CYS A 39 -7.84 0.07 -6.09
CA CYS A 39 -8.20 -1.02 -7.00
C CYS A 39 -8.39 -2.32 -6.21
N TRP A 40 -7.42 -2.65 -5.35
CA TRP A 40 -7.48 -3.86 -4.52
C TRP A 40 -8.64 -3.84 -3.54
N TYR A 41 -8.98 -2.68 -2.95
CA TYR A 41 -10.14 -2.52 -2.08
C TYR A 41 -11.45 -2.89 -2.79
N SER A 42 -11.58 -2.51 -4.06
CA SER A 42 -12.76 -2.87 -4.87
C SER A 42 -12.91 -4.37 -5.11
N ILE A 43 -11.81 -5.11 -5.07
CA ILE A 43 -11.78 -6.58 -5.16
C ILE A 43 -11.99 -7.19 -3.77
N SER A 44 -11.26 -6.72 -2.76
CA SER A 44 -11.22 -7.30 -1.41
C SER A 44 -12.57 -7.21 -0.70
N LYS A 45 -13.39 -6.20 -1.01
CA LYS A 45 -14.78 -6.09 -0.51
C LYS A 45 -15.70 -7.23 -0.96
N ARG A 46 -15.34 -7.97 -2.01
CA ARG A 46 -16.10 -9.12 -2.52
C ARG A 46 -15.65 -10.44 -1.88
N LEU A 47 -14.54 -10.44 -1.15
CA LEU A 47 -14.03 -11.64 -0.48
C LEU A 47 -14.77 -11.87 0.85
N PRO A 48 -14.95 -13.14 1.27
CA PRO A 48 -15.57 -13.45 2.55
C PRO A 48 -14.73 -12.90 3.71
N SER A 49 -15.40 -12.42 4.75
CA SER A 49 -14.73 -12.00 5.98
C SER A 49 -14.12 -13.22 6.70
N PRO A 50 -12.87 -13.15 7.20
CA PRO A 50 -11.99 -11.97 7.31
C PRO A 50 -10.97 -11.81 6.17
N LEU A 51 -10.99 -12.68 5.15
CA LEU A 51 -9.96 -12.75 4.11
C LEU A 51 -9.78 -11.44 3.33
N GLY A 52 -10.87 -10.72 3.07
CA GLY A 52 -10.80 -9.41 2.42
C GLY A 52 -9.95 -8.39 3.18
N GLY A 53 -10.06 -8.36 4.52
CA GLY A 53 -9.26 -7.46 5.34
C GLY A 53 -7.78 -7.88 5.41
N ILE A 54 -7.53 -9.19 5.58
CA ILE A 54 -6.17 -9.74 5.65
C ILE A 54 -5.41 -9.49 4.35
N THR A 55 -6.01 -9.82 3.21
CA THR A 55 -5.37 -9.61 1.89
C THR A 55 -5.13 -8.14 1.60
N TRP A 56 -6.02 -7.24 2.04
CA TRP A 56 -5.80 -5.81 1.92
C TRP A 56 -4.60 -5.34 2.76
N ILE A 57 -4.45 -5.83 3.99
CA ILE A 57 -3.29 -5.53 4.85
C ILE A 57 -1.99 -6.06 4.23
N ILE A 58 -2.01 -7.25 3.61
CA ILE A 58 -0.83 -7.79 2.92
C ILE A 58 -0.40 -6.89 1.77
N VAL A 59 -1.32 -6.50 0.89
CA VAL A 59 -1.02 -5.61 -0.24
C VAL A 59 -0.54 -4.24 0.27
N PHE A 60 -1.18 -3.72 1.32
CA PHE A 60 -0.73 -2.49 1.99
C PHE A 60 0.71 -2.62 2.50
N ALA A 61 1.06 -3.69 3.21
CA ALA A 61 2.40 -3.88 3.74
C ALA A 61 3.45 -3.99 2.63
N VAL A 62 3.15 -4.70 1.53
CA VAL A 62 4.10 -4.85 0.42
C VAL A 62 4.37 -3.53 -0.29
N LEU A 63 3.34 -2.69 -0.46
CA LEU A 63 3.46 -1.43 -1.20
C LEU A 63 3.90 -0.28 -0.30
N ALA A 64 3.22 -0.07 0.82
CA ALA A 64 3.35 1.12 1.66
C ALA A 64 4.54 1.07 2.64
N THR A 65 5.24 -0.07 2.77
CA THR A 65 6.46 -0.12 3.58
C THR A 65 7.57 0.64 2.86
N PRO A 66 8.07 1.76 3.41
CA PRO A 66 9.12 2.53 2.77
C PRO A 66 10.49 1.88 3.00
N THR A 67 11.38 2.05 2.02
CA THR A 67 12.81 1.76 2.09
C THR A 67 13.57 2.80 1.28
N ILE A 68 14.89 2.78 1.37
CA ILE A 68 15.77 3.55 0.50
C ILE A 68 16.29 2.60 -0.58
N SER A 69 16.05 2.91 -1.86
CA SER A 69 16.57 2.10 -2.96
C SER A 69 18.10 2.18 -3.01
N GLU A 70 18.78 1.13 -3.46
CA GLU A 70 20.24 1.18 -3.60
C GLU A 70 20.69 1.73 -4.96
N GLY A 71 21.91 2.28 -4.99
CA GLY A 71 22.55 2.82 -6.18
C GLY A 71 22.80 4.33 -6.14
N PRO A 72 23.39 4.91 -7.19
CA PRO A 72 23.74 6.33 -7.25
C PRO A 72 22.52 7.26 -7.25
N ASN A 73 21.35 6.77 -7.69
CA ASN A 73 20.08 7.50 -7.72
C ASN A 73 19.13 6.97 -6.63
N SER A 74 19.68 6.78 -5.43
CA SER A 74 18.97 6.25 -4.27
C SER A 74 17.86 7.22 -3.84
N ALA A 75 16.63 6.71 -3.75
CA ALA A 75 15.45 7.49 -3.37
C ALA A 75 14.51 6.65 -2.51
N ILE A 76 13.48 7.28 -1.95
CA ILE A 76 12.46 6.56 -1.20
C ILE A 76 11.62 5.70 -2.13
N ALA A 77 11.45 4.43 -1.77
CA ALA A 77 10.73 3.45 -2.59
C ALA A 77 10.02 2.41 -1.70
N PRO A 78 9.07 1.64 -2.24
CA PRO A 78 8.57 0.45 -1.58
C PRO A 78 9.68 -0.54 -1.22
N ALA A 79 9.65 -1.11 0.00
CA ALA A 79 10.60 -2.13 0.48
C ALA A 79 10.67 -3.37 -0.42
N ILE A 80 9.64 -3.64 -1.21
CA ILE A 80 9.67 -4.71 -2.22
C ILE A 80 10.77 -4.49 -3.26
N PHE A 81 11.12 -3.24 -3.61
CA PHE A 81 12.22 -2.96 -4.53
C PHE A 81 13.58 -3.28 -3.90
N GLY A 82 13.78 -2.91 -2.63
CA GLY A 82 14.98 -3.30 -1.87
C GLY A 82 15.09 -4.82 -1.78
N LEU A 83 13.98 -5.51 -1.49
CA LEU A 83 13.96 -6.98 -1.47
C LEU A 83 14.35 -7.59 -2.82
N LEU A 84 13.75 -7.13 -3.92
CA LEU A 84 14.08 -7.62 -5.27
C LEU A 84 15.54 -7.35 -5.62
N PHE A 85 16.05 -6.16 -5.28
CA PHE A 85 17.44 -5.82 -5.51
C PHE A 85 18.39 -6.74 -4.72
N GLY A 86 18.14 -6.95 -3.44
CA GLY A 86 18.91 -7.88 -2.60
C GLY A 86 18.93 -9.32 -3.13
N ILE A 87 17.80 -9.80 -3.66
CA ILE A 87 17.72 -11.13 -4.31
C ILE A 87 18.61 -11.18 -5.56
N LEU A 88 18.55 -10.14 -6.41
CA LEU A 88 19.32 -10.08 -7.65
C LEU A 88 20.83 -9.94 -7.39
N THR A 89 21.22 -9.15 -6.39
CA THR A 89 22.62 -8.95 -6.00
C THR A 89 23.16 -10.05 -5.08
N LYS A 90 22.27 -10.93 -4.59
CA LYS A 90 22.56 -11.96 -3.58
C LYS A 90 23.05 -11.36 -2.24
N ASP A 91 22.64 -10.13 -1.92
CA ASP A 91 22.93 -9.50 -0.64
C ASP A 91 21.92 -9.95 0.44
N SER A 92 22.40 -10.79 1.35
CA SER A 92 21.56 -11.34 2.42
C SER A 92 21.10 -10.27 3.43
N ALA A 93 21.91 -9.25 3.72
CA ALA A 93 21.53 -8.22 4.68
C ALA A 93 20.37 -7.37 4.14
N LEU A 94 20.43 -7.08 2.85
CA LEU A 94 19.42 -6.34 2.10
C LEU A 94 18.09 -7.12 2.01
N ILE A 95 18.16 -8.44 1.78
CA ILE A 95 16.98 -9.33 1.79
C ILE A 95 16.33 -9.34 3.17
N TRP A 96 17.10 -9.59 4.22
CA TRP A 96 16.57 -9.74 5.58
C TRP A 96 15.99 -8.44 6.12
N SER A 97 16.65 -7.31 5.88
CA SER A 97 16.17 -5.99 6.31
C SER A 97 14.82 -5.65 5.66
N ASN A 98 14.68 -5.82 4.34
CA ASN A 98 13.44 -5.48 3.65
C ASN A 98 12.29 -6.47 3.97
N ILE A 99 12.57 -7.78 4.10
CA ILE A 99 11.56 -8.74 4.57
C ILE A 99 11.10 -8.40 5.99
N ALA A 100 12.02 -8.05 6.89
CA ALA A 100 11.70 -7.69 8.26
C ALA A 100 10.82 -6.43 8.31
N LEU A 101 11.12 -5.42 7.51
CA LEU A 101 10.29 -4.20 7.42
C LEU A 101 8.88 -4.51 6.94
N ILE A 102 8.73 -5.29 5.86
CA ILE A 102 7.41 -5.68 5.33
C ILE A 102 6.64 -6.49 6.37
N ALA A 103 7.29 -7.46 7.01
CA ALA A 103 6.69 -8.30 8.04
C ALA A 103 6.25 -7.48 9.26
N PHE A 104 7.03 -6.47 9.65
CA PHE A 104 6.71 -5.57 10.75
C PHE A 104 5.44 -4.76 10.48
N VAL A 105 5.37 -4.12 9.31
CA VAL A 105 4.18 -3.34 8.90
C VAL A 105 2.95 -4.25 8.77
N MET A 106 3.13 -5.44 8.20
CA MET A 106 2.06 -6.44 8.10
C MET A 106 1.56 -6.86 9.48
N GLY A 107 2.47 -7.16 10.42
CA GLY A 107 2.15 -7.53 11.79
C GLY A 107 1.35 -6.44 12.51
N LEU A 108 1.80 -5.18 12.44
CA LEU A 108 1.06 -4.05 12.99
C LEU A 108 -0.33 -3.90 12.36
N GLY A 109 -0.43 -4.00 11.04
CA GLY A 109 -1.69 -3.94 10.32
C GLY A 109 -2.68 -5.03 10.75
N LEU A 110 -2.19 -6.26 10.94
CA LEU A 110 -3.00 -7.39 11.41
C LEU A 110 -3.45 -7.21 12.86
N ILE A 111 -2.59 -6.72 13.76
CA ILE A 111 -2.94 -6.43 15.16
C ILE A 111 -4.04 -5.37 15.22
N ILE A 112 -3.87 -4.25 14.50
CA ILE A 112 -4.86 -3.17 14.43
C ILE A 112 -6.17 -3.70 13.83
N GLY A 113 -6.08 -4.46 12.73
CA GLY A 113 -7.23 -5.07 12.08
C GLY A 113 -7.99 -6.04 12.99
N PHE A 114 -7.28 -6.81 13.82
CA PHE A 114 -7.87 -7.72 14.79
C PHE A 114 -8.68 -6.98 15.87
N PHE A 115 -8.08 -5.95 16.49
CA PHE A 115 -8.78 -5.13 17.49
C PHE A 115 -10.00 -4.42 16.90
N TRP A 116 -9.87 -3.89 15.67
CA TRP A 116 -10.97 -3.26 14.97
C TRP A 116 -12.12 -4.23 14.67
N SER A 117 -11.80 -5.44 14.24
CA SER A 117 -12.78 -6.50 13.99
C SER A 117 -13.54 -6.89 15.26
N LYS A 118 -12.84 -7.05 16.38
CA LYS A 118 -13.44 -7.30 17.70
C LYS A 118 -14.35 -6.15 18.14
N TYR A 119 -13.90 -4.91 18.00
CA TYR A 119 -14.68 -3.72 18.33
C TYR A 119 -15.99 -3.65 17.52
N LYS A 120 -15.90 -3.83 16.19
CA LYS A 120 -17.07 -3.82 15.29
C LYS A 120 -18.06 -4.93 15.61
N THR A 121 -17.56 -6.14 15.90
CA THR A 121 -18.41 -7.27 16.28
C THR A 121 -19.16 -6.98 17.58
N ASN A 122 -18.47 -6.47 18.61
CA ASN A 122 -19.09 -6.16 19.90
C ASN A 122 -20.15 -5.06 19.77
N LYS A 123 -19.87 -4.00 19.00
CA LYS A 123 -20.84 -2.92 18.71
C LYS A 123 -22.09 -3.46 18.00
N ASN A 124 -21.91 -4.35 17.03
CA ASN A 124 -23.03 -4.98 16.34
C ASN A 124 -23.84 -5.89 17.28
N THR A 125 -23.21 -6.67 18.15
CA THR A 125 -23.91 -7.50 19.14
C THR A 125 -24.75 -6.66 20.09
N GLN A 126 -24.22 -5.53 20.58
CA GLN A 126 -24.98 -4.63 21.46
C GLN A 126 -26.14 -3.95 20.73
N ALA A 127 -25.95 -3.50 19.49
CA ALA A 127 -27.03 -2.92 18.68
C ALA A 127 -28.17 -3.92 18.44
N ASN A 128 -27.85 -5.18 18.15
CA ASN A 128 -28.86 -6.24 17.97
C ASN A 128 -29.56 -6.61 19.29
N ALA A 129 -28.84 -6.62 20.41
CA ALA A 129 -29.43 -6.87 21.73
C ALA A 129 -30.39 -5.75 22.15
N VAL A 130 -30.05 -4.48 21.87
CA VAL A 130 -30.93 -3.34 22.11
C VAL A 130 -32.17 -3.42 21.23
N ALA A 131 -32.02 -3.63 19.91
CA ALA A 131 -33.15 -3.78 18.98
C ALA A 131 -34.13 -4.89 19.38
N LYS A 132 -33.63 -6.03 19.89
CA LYS A 132 -34.47 -7.12 20.40
C LYS A 132 -35.30 -6.71 21.64
N ASN A 133 -34.78 -5.84 22.50
CA ASN A 133 -35.50 -5.38 23.70
C ASN A 133 -36.53 -4.28 23.42
N ILE A 134 -36.50 -3.63 22.24
CA ILE A 134 -37.48 -2.60 21.84
C ILE A 134 -38.57 -3.13 20.91
N SER A 135 -38.47 -4.37 20.43
CA SER A 135 -39.53 -5.03 19.66
C SER A 135 -40.63 -5.51 20.61
N PRO A 136 -41.88 -4.99 20.52
CA PRO A 136 -42.96 -5.32 21.45
C PRO A 136 -43.79 -6.55 21.02
N LEU A 137 -43.23 -7.43 20.19
CA LEU A 137 -43.83 -8.70 19.77
C LEU A 137 -43.01 -9.87 20.30
#